data_AF-A0A7D5KJ67-F1
#
_entry.id   AF-A0A7D5KJ67-F1
#
_cell.length_a   1.000
_cell.length_b   1.000
_cell.length_c   1.000
_cell.angle_alpha   90.00
_cell.angle_beta   90.00
_cell.angle_gamma   90.00
#
_symmetry.space_group_name_H-M   'P 1'
#
loop_
_entity.id
_entity.type
_entity.pdbx_description
1 polymer ?
#
loop_
_entity_poly.entity_id
_entity_poly.type
_entity_poly.pdbx_seq_one_letter_code
_entity_poly.pdbx_strand_id
1 'polypeptide(L)'
;MSASEPAVHPVVDPDHREYVRIDCYVRSNVPAAVSDQIRALVDRLWSLREHGCIDDVQVSRWPPQRLLTTEAGSTRGDLVTEFEQWANRHGYSLEPGFRRRENPPAPFVVDTERREQIRVPLVALAFYEDDDADALRGVVPCTERSATGDERTYTVDGWLTAAETRAFDEPIRASQTDQPPLMERQ
;
A
#
# COMPACT_ATOMS: atom_id res chain seq x y z
N MET A 1 18.21 -17.57 -22.75
CA MET A 1 17.86 -17.41 -21.33
C MET A 1 17.28 -16.02 -21.20
N SER A 2 15.97 -15.90 -21.35
CA SER A 2 15.28 -14.62 -21.33
C SER A 2 15.30 -14.06 -19.91
N ALA A 3 15.84 -12.86 -19.76
CA ALA A 3 15.66 -12.07 -18.56
C ALA A 3 14.15 -11.87 -18.40
N SER A 4 13.60 -12.33 -17.28
CA SER A 4 12.26 -11.92 -16.87
C SER A 4 12.31 -10.39 -16.73
N GLU A 5 11.62 -9.69 -17.62
CA GLU A 5 11.29 -8.28 -17.41
C GLU A 5 10.74 -8.12 -15.99
N PRO A 6 11.22 -7.15 -15.20
CA PRO A 6 10.64 -6.89 -13.89
C PRO A 6 9.18 -6.49 -14.15
N ALA A 7 8.28 -7.42 -13.85
CA ALA A 7 6.85 -7.24 -14.04
C ALA A 7 6.45 -5.91 -13.43
N VAL A 8 6.01 -4.99 -14.30
CA VAL A 8 5.44 -3.69 -13.96
C VAL A 8 4.55 -3.89 -12.73
N HIS A 9 4.89 -3.23 -11.61
CA HIS A 9 4.06 -3.23 -10.42
C HIS A 9 2.75 -2.50 -10.74
N PRO A 10 1.61 -3.19 -10.94
CA PRO A 10 0.41 -2.53 -11.44
C PRO A 10 -0.35 -1.78 -10.35
N VAL A 11 0.07 -1.91 -9.09
CA VAL A 11 -0.68 -1.37 -7.95
C VAL A 11 -0.57 0.15 -7.86
N VAL A 12 0.57 0.73 -8.26
CA VAL A 12 0.75 2.14 -8.64
C VAL A 12 2.06 2.19 -9.41
N ASP A 13 2.04 2.65 -10.66
CA ASP A 13 3.27 3.09 -11.32
C ASP A 13 3.52 4.55 -10.90
N PRO A 14 4.53 4.85 -10.06
CA PRO A 14 4.81 6.22 -9.63
C PRO A 14 5.22 7.14 -10.79
N ASP A 15 5.47 6.59 -11.99
CA ASP A 15 5.77 7.37 -13.21
C ASP A 15 4.53 7.98 -13.88
N HIS A 16 3.32 7.58 -13.49
CA HIS A 16 2.12 8.28 -13.95
C HIS A 16 2.03 9.63 -13.24
N ARG A 17 2.12 10.72 -14.00
CA ARG A 17 2.11 12.14 -13.56
C ARG A 17 0.83 12.60 -12.84
N GLU A 18 0.08 11.70 -12.25
CA GLU A 18 -1.12 11.98 -11.46
C GLU A 18 -0.70 12.02 -9.98
N TYR A 19 -1.24 12.97 -9.23
CA TYR A 19 -0.91 13.17 -7.81
C TYR A 19 -1.19 11.88 -7.01
N VAL A 20 -0.18 11.36 -6.31
CA VAL A 20 -0.29 10.15 -5.49
C VAL A 20 -0.23 10.52 -4.01
N ARG A 21 -1.35 10.38 -3.31
CA ARG A 21 -1.40 10.39 -1.84
C ARG A 21 -1.32 8.98 -1.30
N ILE A 22 -0.45 8.77 -0.32
CA ILE A 22 -0.33 7.50 0.39
C ILE A 22 -0.83 7.63 1.82
N ASP A 23 -1.86 6.86 2.16
CA ASP A 23 -2.27 6.65 3.54
C ASP A 23 -1.60 5.38 4.08
N CYS A 24 -0.69 5.55 5.04
CA CYS A 24 0.01 4.48 5.73
C CYS A 24 -0.69 4.15 7.06
N TYR A 25 -1.29 2.96 7.14
CA TYR A 25 -2.01 2.48 8.32
C TYR A 25 -1.15 1.55 9.17
N VAL A 26 -0.85 1.95 10.40
CA VAL A 26 0.02 1.20 11.33
C VAL A 26 -0.72 0.62 12.53
N ARG A 27 -0.34 -0.59 12.97
CA ARG A 27 -0.86 -1.18 14.22
C ARG A 27 -0.24 -0.53 15.45
N SER A 28 -1.07 -0.14 16.40
CA SER A 28 -0.63 0.62 17.59
C SER A 28 -0.07 -0.23 18.74
N ASN A 29 -0.38 -1.52 18.80
CA ASN A 29 0.05 -2.41 19.89
C ASN A 29 1.01 -3.48 19.38
N VAL A 30 2.28 -3.12 19.25
CA VAL A 30 3.35 -4.00 18.75
C VAL A 30 4.57 -3.95 19.68
N PRO A 31 5.37 -5.02 19.75
CA PRO A 31 6.64 -5.01 20.48
C PRO A 31 7.60 -3.93 19.97
N ALA A 32 8.50 -3.45 20.82
CA ALA A 32 9.45 -2.37 20.49
C ALA A 32 10.24 -2.64 19.19
N ALA A 33 10.80 -3.85 19.04
CA ALA A 33 11.53 -4.23 17.82
C ALA A 33 10.69 -4.12 16.54
N VAL A 34 9.38 -4.40 16.63
CA VAL A 34 8.45 -4.23 15.49
C VAL A 34 8.12 -2.75 15.29
N SER A 35 7.99 -1.97 16.36
CA SER A 35 7.80 -0.52 16.24
C SER A 35 8.97 0.16 15.53
N ASP A 36 10.22 -0.28 15.77
CA ASP A 36 11.39 0.29 15.11
C ASP A 36 11.42 -0.05 13.61
N GLN A 37 11.02 -1.27 13.25
CA GLN A 37 10.83 -1.64 11.84
C GLN A 37 9.75 -0.81 11.15
N ILE A 38 8.64 -0.53 11.83
CA ILE A 38 7.57 0.34 11.30
C ILE A 38 8.08 1.77 11.12
N ARG A 39 8.87 2.30 12.07
CA ARG A 39 9.48 3.63 11.94
C ARG A 39 10.41 3.71 10.73
N ALA A 40 11.32 2.75 10.57
CA ALA A 40 12.22 2.70 9.43
C ALA A 40 11.46 2.63 8.09
N LEU A 41 10.34 1.90 8.05
CA LEU A 41 9.47 1.84 6.88
C LEU A 41 8.81 3.20 6.59
N VAL A 42 8.31 3.87 7.63
CA VAL A 42 7.73 5.22 7.50
C VAL A 42 8.77 6.24 7.05
N ASP A 43 10.00 6.16 7.56
CA ASP A 43 11.11 7.04 7.14
C ASP A 43 11.42 6.88 5.65
N ARG A 44 11.33 5.65 5.10
CA ARG A 44 11.46 5.40 3.65
C ARG A 44 10.36 6.08 2.84
N LEU A 45 9.10 6.06 3.30
CA LEU A 45 8.01 6.80 2.65
C LEU A 45 8.25 8.30 2.63
N TRP A 46 8.71 8.87 3.75
CA TRP A 46 9.05 10.29 3.82
C TRP A 46 10.19 10.64 2.86
N SER A 47 11.22 9.78 2.76
CA SER A 47 12.31 9.98 1.81
C SER A 47 11.79 9.99 0.36
N LEU A 48 10.93 9.05 -0.03
CA LEU A 48 10.33 9.04 -1.36
C LEU A 48 9.53 10.32 -1.66
N ARG A 49 8.81 10.85 -0.67
CA ARG A 49 8.12 12.15 -0.79
C ARG A 49 9.10 13.31 -0.97
N GLU A 50 10.18 13.35 -0.19
CA GLU A 50 11.21 14.40 -0.29
C GLU A 50 11.91 14.41 -1.66
N HIS A 51 12.01 13.24 -2.31
CA HIS A 51 12.54 13.11 -3.66
C HIS A 51 11.49 13.37 -4.76
N GLY A 52 10.24 13.69 -4.39
CA GLY A 52 9.17 14.02 -5.33
C GLY A 52 8.56 12.81 -6.05
N CYS A 53 8.77 11.59 -5.54
CA CYS A 53 8.18 10.37 -6.10
C CYS A 53 6.74 10.13 -5.62
N ILE A 54 6.34 10.81 -4.55
CA ILE A 54 5.01 10.77 -3.94
C ILE A 54 4.69 12.20 -3.53
N ASP A 55 3.46 12.65 -3.73
CA ASP A 55 3.07 14.02 -3.41
C ASP A 55 2.75 14.22 -1.92
N ASP A 56 2.02 13.27 -1.33
CA ASP A 56 1.65 13.32 0.08
C ASP A 56 1.67 11.96 0.78
N VAL A 57 2.00 11.99 2.07
CA VAL A 57 2.07 10.80 2.93
C VAL A 57 1.36 11.11 4.24
N GLN A 58 0.31 10.35 4.54
CA GLN A 58 -0.43 10.43 5.79
C GLN A 58 -0.24 9.15 6.60
N VAL A 59 0.37 9.26 7.78
CA VAL A 59 0.60 8.11 8.66
C VAL A 59 -0.44 8.09 9.77
N SER A 60 -1.33 7.10 9.72
CA SER A 60 -2.45 6.94 10.63
C SER A 60 -2.42 5.60 11.34
N ARG A 61 -2.99 5.54 12.54
CA ARG A 61 -3.22 4.26 13.22
C ARG A 61 -4.44 3.59 12.61
N TRP A 62 -4.45 2.26 12.56
CA TRP A 62 -5.67 1.53 12.21
C TRP A 62 -6.84 1.98 13.07
N PRO A 63 -8.00 2.32 12.46
CA PRO A 63 -9.20 2.67 13.21
C PRO A 63 -9.58 1.56 14.20
N PRO A 64 -10.34 1.88 15.26
CA PRO A 64 -10.81 0.88 16.19
C PRO A 64 -11.80 -0.09 15.51
N GLN A 65 -11.94 -1.30 16.06
CA GLN A 65 -12.90 -2.29 15.55
C GLN A 65 -14.35 -1.78 15.68
N ARG A 66 -14.61 -0.97 16.72
CA ARG A 66 -15.90 -0.37 17.03
C ARG A 66 -15.65 1.02 17.59
N LEU A 67 -16.53 1.97 17.28
CA LEU A 67 -16.56 3.25 17.96
C LEU A 67 -17.17 3.03 19.35
N LEU A 68 -16.56 3.60 20.38
CA LEU A 68 -17.06 3.51 21.76
C LEU A 68 -18.19 4.51 22.05
N THR A 69 -18.42 5.42 21.12
CA THR A 69 -19.35 6.56 21.19
C THR A 69 -19.89 6.85 19.80
N THR A 70 -20.98 7.62 19.70
CA THR A 70 -21.58 8.13 18.45
C THR A 70 -20.70 9.17 17.74
N GLU A 71 -19.37 9.05 17.89
CA GLU A 71 -18.41 9.90 17.22
C GLU A 71 -18.49 9.63 15.72
N ALA A 72 -18.46 10.69 14.92
CA ALA A 72 -18.32 10.55 13.47
C ALA A 72 -16.91 10.02 13.17
N GLY A 73 -16.82 8.77 12.72
CA GLY A 73 -15.56 8.18 12.27
C GLY A 73 -15.78 6.80 11.65
N SER A 74 -15.00 6.48 10.61
CA SER A 74 -15.07 5.16 9.97
C SER A 74 -14.46 4.10 10.89
N THR A 75 -15.13 2.96 11.03
CA THR A 75 -14.57 1.82 11.75
C THR A 75 -13.52 1.11 10.91
N ARG A 76 -12.72 0.24 11.54
CA ARG A 76 -11.84 -0.67 10.80
C ARG A 76 -12.61 -1.53 9.80
N GLY A 77 -13.86 -1.88 10.12
CA GLY A 77 -14.70 -2.68 9.23
C GLY A 77 -15.08 -1.95 7.97
N ASP A 78 -15.45 -0.68 8.09
CA ASP A 78 -15.81 0.16 6.95
C ASP A 78 -14.61 0.34 6.02
N LEU A 79 -13.45 0.71 6.58
CA LEU A 79 -12.21 0.89 5.84
C LEU A 79 -11.73 -0.39 5.13
N VAL A 80 -11.75 -1.54 5.82
CA VAL A 80 -11.34 -2.80 5.18
C VAL A 80 -12.34 -3.24 4.11
N THR A 81 -13.62 -2.93 4.28
CA THR A 81 -14.64 -3.22 3.27
C THR A 81 -14.42 -2.41 2.00
N GLU A 82 -14.05 -1.14 2.12
CA GLU A 82 -13.64 -0.29 0.99
C GLU A 82 -12.43 -0.89 0.24
N PHE A 83 -11.39 -1.28 0.98
CA PHE A 83 -10.19 -1.88 0.38
C PHE A 83 -10.50 -3.20 -0.35
N GLU A 84 -11.38 -4.03 0.20
CA GLU A 84 -11.78 -5.26 -0.46
C GLU A 84 -12.67 -5.02 -1.68
N GLN A 85 -13.52 -3.99 -1.66
CA GLN A 85 -14.27 -3.59 -2.85
C GLN A 85 -13.32 -3.14 -3.97
N TRP A 86 -12.27 -2.39 -3.64
CA TRP A 86 -11.20 -2.11 -4.59
C TRP A 86 -10.54 -3.38 -5.10
N ALA A 87 -10.11 -4.28 -4.20
CA ALA A 87 -9.39 -5.49 -4.57
C ALA A 87 -10.23 -6.38 -5.51
N ASN A 88 -11.50 -6.61 -5.16
CA ASN A 88 -12.44 -7.40 -5.96
C ASN A 88 -12.68 -6.81 -7.35
N ARG A 89 -12.80 -5.48 -7.48
CA ARG A 89 -12.98 -4.81 -8.77
C ARG A 89 -11.76 -4.97 -9.69
N HIS A 90 -10.56 -5.09 -9.12
CA HIS A 90 -9.30 -5.12 -9.85
C HIS A 90 -8.67 -6.53 -9.93
N GLY A 91 -9.36 -7.57 -9.43
CA GLY A 91 -8.86 -8.96 -9.49
C GLY A 91 -7.80 -9.29 -8.44
N TYR A 92 -7.69 -8.48 -7.38
CA TYR A 92 -6.82 -8.75 -6.24
C TYR A 92 -7.60 -9.35 -5.06
N SER A 93 -6.86 -10.00 -4.17
CA SER A 93 -7.29 -10.40 -2.84
C SER A 93 -6.47 -9.65 -1.79
N LEU A 94 -7.08 -9.28 -0.68
CA LEU A 94 -6.36 -8.74 0.49
C LEU A 94 -5.90 -9.85 1.44
N GLU A 95 -6.32 -11.09 1.23
CA GLU A 95 -5.76 -12.23 1.94
C GLU A 95 -4.35 -12.52 1.44
N PRO A 96 -3.42 -12.95 2.32
CA PRO A 96 -3.60 -13.27 3.74
C PRO A 96 -3.45 -12.08 4.71
N GLY A 97 -3.14 -10.87 4.21
CA GLY A 97 -2.80 -9.70 5.00
C GLY A 97 -3.97 -9.20 5.86
N PHE A 98 -5.16 -9.20 5.26
CA PHE A 98 -6.44 -8.89 5.88
C PHE A 98 -7.22 -10.18 6.05
N ARG A 99 -7.80 -10.43 7.23
CA ARG A 99 -8.62 -11.62 7.47
C ARG A 99 -9.82 -11.29 8.34
N ARG A 100 -11.02 -11.63 7.87
CA ARG A 100 -12.22 -11.67 8.70
C ARG A 100 -12.28 -13.00 9.43
N ARG A 101 -12.39 -12.96 10.76
CA ARG A 101 -12.63 -14.14 11.59
C ARG A 101 -13.96 -13.97 12.30
N GLU A 102 -14.88 -14.90 12.04
CA GLU A 102 -16.02 -15.10 12.92
C GLU A 102 -15.50 -15.73 14.21
N ASN A 103 -15.53 -14.99 15.32
CA ASN A 103 -15.28 -15.62 16.60
C ASN A 103 -16.58 -16.30 17.06
N PRO A 104 -16.55 -17.61 17.38
CA PRO A 104 -17.70 -18.25 18.00
C PRO A 104 -18.03 -17.53 19.32
N PRO A 105 -19.33 -17.44 19.68
CA PRO A 105 -19.73 -16.78 20.91
C PRO A 105 -19.00 -17.42 22.09
N ALA A 106 -18.40 -16.59 22.95
CA ALA A 106 -17.74 -17.08 24.15
C ALA A 106 -18.79 -17.73 25.07
N PRO A 107 -18.54 -18.94 25.60
CA PRO A 107 -19.54 -19.72 26.35
C PRO A 107 -20.04 -19.05 27.65
N PHE A 108 -19.44 -17.94 28.07
CA PHE A 108 -19.75 -17.24 29.32
C PHE A 108 -20.30 -15.82 29.12
N VAL A 109 -20.61 -15.40 27.89
CA VAL A 109 -21.15 -14.07 27.61
C VAL A 109 -22.54 -14.22 26.99
N VAL A 110 -23.57 -13.79 27.72
CA VAL A 110 -25.01 -13.88 27.36
C VAL A 110 -25.42 -12.87 26.27
N ASP A 111 -24.46 -12.10 25.75
CA ASP A 111 -24.64 -11.16 24.65
C ASP A 111 -24.06 -11.78 23.37
N THR A 112 -24.88 -12.60 22.70
CA THR A 112 -24.49 -13.53 21.63
C THR A 112 -24.63 -12.93 20.23
N GLU A 113 -24.19 -11.70 20.03
CA GLU A 113 -23.89 -11.23 18.68
C GLU A 113 -22.55 -11.84 18.24
N ARG A 114 -22.54 -12.56 17.10
CA ARG A 114 -21.30 -13.13 16.53
C ARG A 114 -20.32 -11.99 16.33
N ARG A 115 -19.17 -12.06 16.99
CA ARG A 115 -18.16 -11.00 16.93
C ARG A 115 -17.26 -11.23 15.74
N GLU A 116 -17.60 -10.62 14.61
CA GLU A 116 -16.69 -10.53 13.49
C GLU A 116 -15.47 -9.67 13.89
N GLN A 117 -14.30 -10.29 13.88
CA GLN A 117 -13.02 -9.65 14.15
C GLN A 117 -12.20 -9.58 12.89
N ILE A 118 -11.80 -8.37 12.52
CA ILE A 118 -10.97 -8.13 11.33
C ILE A 118 -9.52 -8.01 11.77
N ARG A 119 -8.69 -8.94 11.31
CA ARG A 119 -7.25 -8.92 11.49
C ARG A 119 -6.63 -8.17 10.31
N VAL A 120 -6.12 -6.97 10.58
CA VAL A 120 -5.37 -6.14 9.62
C VAL A 120 -3.86 -6.46 9.65
N PRO A 121 -3.07 -6.10 8.63
CA PRO A 121 -1.61 -6.26 8.68
C PRO A 121 -0.95 -5.31 9.72
N LEU A 122 0.37 -5.44 9.92
CA LEU A 122 1.14 -4.51 10.77
C LEU A 122 1.19 -3.11 10.15
N VAL A 123 1.40 -3.07 8.84
CA VAL A 123 1.41 -1.88 7.99
C VAL A 123 0.60 -2.20 6.74
N ALA A 124 -0.24 -1.28 6.29
CA ALA A 124 -0.79 -1.26 4.95
C ALA A 124 -0.65 0.14 4.35
N LEU A 125 -0.51 0.22 3.03
CA LEU A 125 -0.56 1.46 2.28
C LEU A 125 -1.81 1.43 1.40
N ALA A 126 -2.57 2.52 1.43
CA ALA A 126 -3.61 2.81 0.46
C ALA A 126 -3.16 3.99 -0.40
N PHE A 127 -3.36 3.89 -1.71
CA PHE A 127 -2.92 4.87 -2.69
C PHE A 127 -4.14 5.55 -3.30
N TYR A 128 -4.19 6.86 -3.23
CA TYR A 128 -5.28 7.67 -3.78
C TYR A 128 -4.75 8.57 -4.87
N GLU A 129 -5.59 8.78 -5.88
CA GLU A 129 -5.39 9.82 -6.88
C GLU A 129 -6.12 11.09 -6.53
N ASP A 130 -5.46 12.22 -6.78
CA ASP A 130 -6.03 13.56 -6.51
C ASP A 130 -6.40 13.73 -5.01
N ASP A 131 -7.06 14.82 -4.65
CA ASP A 131 -7.54 15.04 -3.28
C ASP A 131 -8.81 14.22 -2.95
N ASP A 132 -9.37 13.49 -3.92
CA ASP A 132 -10.63 12.76 -3.76
C ASP A 132 -10.41 11.38 -3.11
N ALA A 133 -10.91 11.22 -1.88
CA ALA A 133 -10.78 9.97 -1.14
C ALA A 133 -11.49 8.78 -1.84
N ASP A 134 -12.43 9.03 -2.75
CA ASP A 134 -13.11 7.99 -3.53
C ASP A 134 -12.26 7.44 -4.69
N ALA A 135 -11.08 8.00 -4.96
CA ALA A 135 -10.17 7.60 -6.03
C ALA A 135 -9.08 6.61 -5.57
N LEU A 136 -9.45 5.61 -4.76
CA LEU A 136 -8.54 4.54 -4.34
C LEU A 136 -8.00 3.77 -5.56
N ARG A 137 -6.70 3.89 -5.83
CA ARG A 137 -5.98 3.22 -6.94
C ARG A 137 -5.31 1.92 -6.52
N GLY A 138 -4.90 1.82 -5.27
CA GLY A 138 -4.10 0.69 -4.81
C GLY A 138 -4.22 0.41 -3.32
N VAL A 139 -4.08 -0.85 -2.93
CA VAL A 139 -3.85 -1.23 -1.53
C VAL A 139 -2.76 -2.30 -1.47
N VAL A 140 -1.77 -2.11 -0.59
CA VAL A 140 -0.79 -3.15 -0.23
C VAL A 140 -0.79 -3.40 1.29
N PRO A 141 -0.62 -4.64 1.76
CA PRO A 141 -0.37 -5.85 0.98
C PRO A 141 -1.63 -6.36 0.25
N CYS A 142 -1.43 -6.88 -0.96
CA CYS A 142 -2.46 -7.57 -1.76
C CYS A 142 -1.86 -8.76 -2.51
N THR A 143 -2.72 -9.66 -2.97
CA THR A 143 -2.35 -10.82 -3.77
C THR A 143 -3.13 -10.80 -5.07
N GLU A 144 -2.43 -10.76 -6.20
CA GLU A 144 -3.00 -10.94 -7.52
C GLU A 144 -3.16 -12.43 -7.80
N ARG A 145 -4.29 -12.81 -8.39
CA ARG A 145 -4.48 -14.16 -8.93
C ARG A 145 -4.52 -14.08 -10.45
N SER A 146 -3.53 -14.70 -11.09
CA SER A 146 -3.50 -14.86 -12.54
C SER A 146 -4.61 -15.82 -13.00
N ALA A 147 -5.08 -15.63 -14.25
CA ALA A 147 -5.97 -16.57 -14.92
C ALA A 147 -5.37 -17.99 -15.03
N THR A 148 -4.04 -18.11 -14.98
CA THR A 148 -3.31 -19.40 -14.97
C THR A 148 -3.30 -20.10 -13.61
N GLY A 149 -3.82 -19.46 -12.56
CA GLY A 149 -3.80 -19.98 -11.19
C GLY A 149 -2.55 -19.61 -10.39
N ASP A 150 -1.61 -18.88 -10.98
CA ASP A 150 -0.46 -18.34 -10.25
C ASP A 150 -0.90 -17.20 -9.32
N GLU A 151 -0.39 -17.20 -8.09
CA GLU A 151 -0.64 -16.13 -7.12
C GLU A 151 0.63 -15.33 -6.87
N ARG A 152 0.52 -13.99 -6.92
CA ARG A 152 1.62 -13.07 -6.65
C ARG A 152 1.24 -12.14 -5.52
N THR A 153 2.01 -12.14 -4.44
CA THR A 153 1.76 -11.27 -3.28
C THR A 153 2.67 -10.05 -3.34
N TYR A 154 2.04 -8.88 -3.33
CA TYR A 154 2.70 -7.58 -3.21
C TYR A 154 2.72 -7.17 -1.73
N THR A 155 3.90 -6.89 -1.22
CA THR A 155 4.12 -6.46 0.16
C THR A 155 4.47 -4.98 0.21
N VAL A 156 4.28 -4.35 1.38
CA VAL A 156 4.68 -2.95 1.59
C VAL A 156 6.18 -2.75 1.33
N ASP A 157 7.01 -3.65 1.85
CA ASP A 157 8.46 -3.61 1.68
C ASP A 157 8.89 -3.82 0.21
N GLY A 158 8.23 -4.75 -0.49
CA GLY A 158 8.47 -4.98 -1.91
C GLY A 158 8.14 -3.75 -2.76
N TRP A 159 7.01 -3.09 -2.47
CA TRP A 159 6.64 -1.85 -3.15
C TRP A 159 7.65 -0.72 -2.86
N LEU A 160 8.03 -0.50 -1.59
CA LEU A 160 9.02 0.50 -1.22
C LEU A 160 10.35 0.27 -1.94
N THR A 161 10.83 -0.96 -1.94
CA THR A 161 12.10 -1.32 -2.60
C THR A 161 12.04 -1.04 -4.10
N ALA A 162 10.91 -1.32 -4.75
CA ALA A 162 10.73 -1.03 -6.18
C ALA A 162 10.66 0.48 -6.45
N ALA A 163 9.94 1.24 -5.62
CA ALA A 163 9.84 2.71 -5.73
C ALA A 163 11.20 3.38 -5.53
N GLU A 164 11.95 2.97 -4.50
CA GLU A 164 13.31 3.45 -4.24
C GLU A 164 14.26 3.10 -5.37
N THR A 165 14.22 1.86 -5.87
CA THR A 165 15.07 1.46 -7.00
C THR A 165 14.82 2.36 -8.20
N ARG A 166 13.56 2.68 -8.51
CA ARG A 166 13.25 3.59 -9.64
C ARG A 166 13.71 5.03 -9.36
N ALA A 167 13.37 5.57 -8.20
CA ALA A 167 13.73 6.92 -7.80
C ALA A 167 15.25 7.17 -7.80
N PHE A 168 16.03 6.16 -7.40
CA PHE A 168 17.49 6.28 -7.24
C PHE A 168 18.29 5.77 -8.45
N ASP A 169 17.67 4.99 -9.36
CA ASP A 169 18.30 4.54 -10.61
C ASP A 169 18.05 5.52 -11.78
N GLU A 170 17.27 6.58 -11.54
CA GLU A 170 17.08 7.71 -12.44
C GLU A 170 18.18 8.82 -12.33
N PRO A 171 19.48 8.48 -12.52
CA PRO A 171 20.43 9.46 -13.08
C PRO A 171 21.15 9.01 -14.36
N ILE A 172 20.82 7.89 -15.02
CA ILE A 172 21.52 7.43 -16.25
C ILE A 172 20.60 7.30 -17.49
N ARG A 173 19.64 8.21 -17.69
CA ARG A 173 18.99 8.36 -19.01
C ARG A 173 18.96 9.78 -19.55
N ALA A 174 18.97 10.80 -18.69
CA ALA A 174 18.96 12.20 -19.13
C ALA A 174 20.30 12.68 -19.75
N SER A 175 21.41 11.96 -19.53
CA SER A 175 22.75 12.41 -19.95
C SER A 175 23.21 11.92 -21.34
N GLN A 176 22.38 11.18 -22.10
CA GLN A 176 22.76 10.67 -23.44
C GLN A 176 22.16 11.42 -24.63
N THR A 177 21.33 12.45 -24.42
CA THR A 177 20.62 13.12 -25.53
C THR A 177 21.19 14.49 -25.91
N ASP A 178 22.26 14.97 -25.26
CA ASP A 178 22.88 16.26 -25.58
C ASP A 178 24.36 16.11 -25.95
N GLN A 179 24.64 15.34 -27.01
CA GLN A 179 25.84 15.57 -27.81
C GLN A 179 25.42 16.35 -29.05
N PRO A 180 25.64 17.68 -29.11
CA PRO A 180 25.47 18.41 -30.36
C PRO A 180 26.43 17.82 -31.41
N PRO A 181 26.01 17.68 -32.68
CA PRO A 181 26.88 17.17 -33.72
C PRO A 181 28.09 18.10 -33.83
N LEU A 182 29.27 17.53 -33.58
CA LEU A 182 30.56 18.14 -33.83
C LEU A 182 30.66 18.40 -35.35
N MET A 183 30.23 19.57 -35.80
CA MET A 183 30.51 20.02 -37.16
C MET A 183 32.02 20.20 -37.28
N GLU A 184 32.64 19.27 -37.99
CA GLU A 184 34.02 19.35 -38.44
C GLU A 184 34.22 20.65 -39.21
N ARG A 185 35.21 21.42 -38.75
CA ARG A 185 35.75 22.57 -39.45
C ARG A 185 36.57 22.08 -40.64
N GLN A 186 36.20 22.47 -41.85
CA GLN A 186 37.14 22.73 -42.96
C GLN A 186 36.64 23.91 -43.81
#